data_AF-A0A4Y4E2X0-F1
#
_entry.id   AF-A0A4Y4E2X0-F1
#
_cell.length_a   1.000
_cell.length_b   1.000
_cell.length_c   1.000
_cell.angle_alpha   90.00
_cell.angle_beta   90.00
_cell.angle_gamma   90.00
#
_symmetry.space_group_name_H-M   'P 1'
#
loop_
_entity.id
_entity.type
_entity.pdbx_description
1 polymer ?
#
loop_
_entity_poly.entity_id
_entity_poly.type
_entity_poly.pdbx_seq_one_letter_code
_entity_poly.pdbx_strand_id
1 'polypeptide(L)'
;MSVELTRERVVEINAAAWEYWRWSANNADDWTREYLARRGLRGLQAGYAPEGWARLVGRMRGRGYSPEELVAAGLAFRTESGSVGDVFRDRLVLPYRDVTGAIVGFTARRNPATDDVDDAPAKYLNTTTTAAFDKSRDLYGLDPAAVRRIQAGARVVFVEGALDVEAIRRTGSAVVPVSGCGTALTTTHLERVRALHPGAVALAVFAFDADTAGRAAAVRAFDLLTNDEAGTAGALVLPDGADPAQLVQDGHGQALAERLCQPQSLVSVVVDAVLARHDLTTVEGRVNAVRAAAALVARISEVPLSRVGAQLHARLAPHTDLGVIAGELAVAHAANRH
;
A
#
# COMPACT_ATOMS: atom_id res chain seq x y z
N MET A 1 34.36 3.16 10.03
CA MET A 1 33.53 3.66 11.15
C MET A 1 32.19 4.05 10.57
N SER A 2 31.08 3.51 11.06
CA SER A 2 29.73 3.93 10.66
C SER A 2 29.42 5.28 11.31
N VAL A 3 29.12 6.30 10.50
CA VAL A 3 28.64 7.59 11.00
C VAL A 3 27.18 7.43 11.40
N GLU A 4 26.85 7.82 12.62
CA GLU A 4 25.46 7.91 13.07
C GLU A 4 24.94 9.32 12.76
N LEU A 5 23.87 9.41 11.98
CA LEU A 5 23.26 10.67 11.59
C LEU A 5 22.05 10.99 12.46
N THR A 6 21.87 12.26 12.79
CA THR A 6 20.59 12.74 13.30
C THR A 6 19.53 12.67 12.20
N ARG A 7 18.26 12.62 12.61
CA ARG A 7 17.12 12.66 11.70
C ARG A 7 17.17 13.89 10.78
N GLU A 8 17.47 15.05 11.34
CA GLU A 8 17.52 16.34 10.63
C GLU A 8 18.57 16.31 9.53
N ARG A 9 19.75 15.72 9.81
CA ARG A 9 20.82 15.60 8.83
C ARG A 9 20.44 14.67 7.68
N VAL A 10 19.76 13.54 7.96
CA VAL A 10 19.25 12.65 6.91
C VAL A 10 18.22 13.37 6.03
N VAL A 11 17.30 14.13 6.64
CA VAL A 11 16.30 14.93 5.90
C VAL A 11 16.96 15.96 4.99
N GLU A 12 17.99 16.65 5.47
CA GLU A 12 18.75 17.63 4.68
C GLU A 12 19.43 16.97 3.47
N ILE A 13 20.12 15.84 3.69
CA ILE A 13 20.78 15.06 2.64
C ILE A 13 19.77 14.57 1.60
N ASN A 14 18.63 14.05 2.05
CA ASN A 14 17.54 13.62 1.17
C ASN A 14 16.98 14.77 0.34
N ALA A 15 16.81 15.95 0.93
CA ALA A 15 16.34 17.13 0.20
C ALA A 15 17.32 17.53 -0.92
N ALA A 16 18.63 17.51 -0.65
CA ALA A 16 19.66 17.78 -1.63
C ALA A 16 19.75 16.71 -2.74
N ALA A 17 19.54 15.43 -2.41
CA ALA A 17 19.45 14.36 -3.40
C ALA A 17 18.21 14.48 -4.29
N TRP A 18 17.06 14.80 -3.68
CA TRP A 18 15.81 15.05 -4.40
C TRP A 18 15.93 16.21 -5.38
N GLU A 19 16.56 17.32 -4.96
CA GLU A 19 16.84 18.47 -5.82
C GLU A 19 17.64 18.04 -7.07
N TYR A 20 18.69 17.24 -6.89
CA TYR A 20 19.49 16.73 -8.00
C TYR A 20 18.67 15.83 -8.95
N TRP A 21 17.91 14.87 -8.42
CA TRP A 21 17.09 13.99 -9.25
C TRP A 21 15.94 14.70 -9.95
N ARG A 22 15.41 15.77 -9.35
CA ARG A 22 14.42 16.66 -9.99
C ARG A 22 15.03 17.49 -11.09
N TRP A 23 16.22 18.05 -10.86
CA TRP A 23 16.99 18.70 -11.91
C TRP A 23 17.26 17.72 -13.07
N SER A 24 17.68 16.50 -12.76
CA SER A 24 17.92 15.45 -13.75
C SER A 24 16.68 15.14 -14.60
N ALA A 25 15.52 14.86 -13.98
CA ALA A 25 14.27 14.56 -14.71
C ALA A 25 13.80 15.70 -15.66
N ASN A 26 14.21 16.94 -15.36
CA ASN A 26 13.87 18.11 -16.18
C ASN A 26 14.87 18.37 -17.32
N ASN A 27 16.10 17.85 -17.22
CA ASN A 27 17.20 18.21 -18.13
C ASN A 27 17.73 17.00 -18.93
N ALA A 28 17.53 15.78 -18.45
CA ALA A 28 17.87 14.58 -19.18
C ALA A 28 16.80 14.26 -20.23
N ASP A 29 17.21 13.59 -21.31
CA ASP A 29 16.30 12.83 -22.14
C ASP A 29 16.26 11.40 -21.59
N ASP A 30 15.28 11.15 -20.73
CA ASP A 30 15.14 9.90 -19.99
C ASP A 30 13.77 9.25 -20.21
N TRP A 31 13.68 7.96 -19.87
CA TRP A 31 12.49 7.13 -20.08
C TRP A 31 11.31 7.49 -19.17
N THR A 32 11.54 8.23 -18.08
CA THR A 32 10.56 8.40 -17.01
C THR A 32 9.37 9.23 -17.43
N ARG A 33 9.57 10.25 -18.28
CA ARG A 33 8.49 11.12 -18.78
C ARG A 33 7.50 10.34 -19.65
N GLU A 34 8.02 9.56 -20.59
CA GLU A 34 7.22 8.70 -21.47
C GLU A 34 6.49 7.63 -20.65
N TYR A 35 7.19 7.01 -19.70
CA TYR A 35 6.61 6.02 -18.81
C TYR A 35 5.45 6.59 -17.99
N LEU A 36 5.64 7.74 -17.33
CA LEU A 36 4.58 8.39 -16.56
C LEU A 36 3.41 8.82 -17.45
N ALA A 37 3.67 9.30 -18.67
CA ALA A 37 2.61 9.63 -19.60
C ALA A 37 1.77 8.41 -19.97
N ARG A 38 2.41 7.29 -20.29
CA ARG A 38 1.73 6.01 -20.58
C ARG A 38 0.94 5.49 -19.38
N ARG A 39 1.42 5.71 -18.15
CA ARG A 39 0.69 5.36 -16.92
C ARG A 39 -0.47 6.33 -16.59
N GLY A 40 -0.77 7.32 -17.43
CA GLY A 40 -1.78 8.35 -17.14
C GLY A 40 -1.37 9.36 -16.06
N LEU A 41 -0.08 9.39 -15.70
CA LEU A 41 0.48 10.21 -14.61
C LEU A 41 1.29 11.42 -15.13
N ARG A 42 1.03 11.88 -16.36
CA ARG A 42 1.74 13.00 -17.00
C ARG A 42 1.75 14.24 -16.10
N GLY A 43 2.93 14.76 -15.77
CA GLY A 43 3.09 15.93 -14.89
C GLY A 43 3.26 15.60 -13.41
N LEU A 44 3.29 14.31 -13.04
CA LEU A 44 3.68 13.88 -11.69
C LEU A 44 5.09 14.40 -11.39
N GLN A 45 5.26 14.98 -10.20
CA GLN A 45 6.54 15.54 -9.78
C GLN A 45 7.47 14.42 -9.29
N ALA A 46 7.97 13.61 -10.21
CA ALA A 46 8.95 12.55 -9.96
C ALA A 46 10.40 13.04 -10.19
N GLY A 47 11.37 12.36 -9.59
CA GLY A 47 12.80 12.53 -9.89
C GLY A 47 13.30 11.43 -10.82
N TYR A 48 14.45 11.64 -11.45
CA TYR A 48 15.17 10.62 -12.21
C TYR A 48 16.57 10.46 -11.62
N ALA A 49 16.88 9.27 -11.13
CA ALA A 49 18.22 8.86 -10.74
C ALA A 49 18.95 8.37 -11.99
N PRO A 50 19.92 9.12 -12.55
CA PRO A 50 20.57 8.77 -13.80
C PRO A 50 21.29 7.43 -13.73
N GLU A 51 21.52 6.85 -14.91
CA GLU A 51 22.48 5.77 -15.03
C GLU A 51 23.91 6.23 -14.68
N GLY A 52 24.68 5.31 -14.10
CA GLY A 52 26.07 5.50 -13.74
C GLY A 52 26.35 5.09 -12.30
N TRP A 53 27.61 4.75 -12.04
CA TRP A 53 28.01 4.15 -10.77
C TRP A 53 27.94 5.12 -9.56
N ALA A 54 28.29 6.39 -9.74
CA ALA A 54 28.51 7.35 -8.66
C ALA A 54 28.11 8.80 -9.04
N ARG A 55 26.99 8.96 -9.76
CA ARG A 55 26.47 10.26 -10.24
C ARG A 55 26.02 11.13 -9.06
N LEU A 56 25.17 10.58 -8.18
CA LEU A 56 24.73 11.26 -6.97
C LEU A 56 25.91 11.50 -6.04
N VAL A 57 26.73 10.48 -5.77
CA VAL A 57 27.92 10.62 -4.90
C VAL A 57 28.83 11.76 -5.38
N GLY A 58 29.13 11.82 -6.69
CA GLY A 58 29.93 12.90 -7.26
C GLY A 58 29.29 14.28 -7.07
N ARG A 59 27.98 14.40 -7.35
CA ARG A 59 27.23 15.64 -7.17
C ARG A 59 27.21 16.11 -5.71
N MET A 60 27.00 15.18 -4.77
CA MET A 60 26.85 15.47 -3.35
C MET A 60 28.20 15.80 -2.69
N ARG A 61 29.30 15.18 -3.12
CA ARG A 61 30.67 15.57 -2.70
C ARG A 61 30.98 17.02 -3.06
N GLY A 62 30.58 17.48 -4.24
CA GLY A 62 30.71 18.88 -4.66
C GLY A 62 29.92 19.86 -3.78
N ARG A 63 28.97 19.37 -2.98
CA ARG A 63 28.18 20.14 -2.01
C ARG A 63 28.65 19.96 -0.56
N GLY A 64 29.77 19.26 -0.33
CA GLY A 64 30.35 19.06 0.99
C GLY A 64 29.80 17.88 1.79
N TYR A 65 28.97 17.01 1.19
CA TYR A 65 28.52 15.77 1.86
C TYR A 65 29.58 14.67 1.74
N SER A 66 29.92 14.05 2.88
CA SER A 66 30.90 12.96 2.91
C SER A 66 30.30 11.64 2.40
N PRO A 67 31.12 10.72 1.86
CA PRO A 67 30.65 9.40 1.46
C PRO A 67 29.97 8.61 2.60
N GLU A 68 30.46 8.76 3.82
CA GLU A 68 29.95 8.09 5.01
C GLU A 68 28.54 8.59 5.37
N GLU A 69 28.28 9.90 5.23
CA GLU A 69 26.94 10.46 5.39
C GLU A 69 25.97 9.93 4.34
N LEU A 70 26.39 9.82 3.07
CA LEU A 70 25.54 9.30 2.01
C LEU A 70 25.19 7.82 2.21
N VAL A 71 26.12 7.03 2.72
CA VAL A 71 25.88 5.63 3.09
C VAL A 71 24.91 5.54 4.27
N ALA A 72 25.12 6.33 5.33
CA ALA A 72 24.24 6.36 6.50
C ALA A 72 22.82 6.87 6.18
N ALA A 73 22.68 7.76 5.20
CA ALA A 73 21.38 8.21 4.67
C ALA A 73 20.72 7.20 3.71
N GLY A 74 21.35 6.05 3.43
CA GLY A 74 20.81 5.03 2.54
C GLY A 74 20.80 5.42 1.05
N LEU A 75 21.61 6.40 0.64
CA LEU A 75 21.70 6.90 -0.73
C LEU A 75 22.91 6.34 -1.50
N ALA A 76 23.92 5.87 -0.77
CA ALA A 76 25.11 5.25 -1.32
C ALA A 76 25.41 3.92 -0.61
N PHE A 77 26.22 3.08 -1.25
CA PHE A 77 26.77 1.86 -0.66
C PHE A 77 28.27 1.82 -0.87
N ARG A 78 28.98 1.04 -0.04
CA ARG A 78 30.41 0.82 -0.15
C ARG A 78 30.70 -0.59 -0.63
N THR A 79 31.60 -0.73 -1.60
CA THR A 79 32.11 -2.03 -2.06
C THR A 79 33.17 -2.56 -1.10
N GLU A 80 33.51 -3.84 -1.25
CA GLU A 80 34.63 -4.45 -0.52
C GLU A 80 35.96 -3.76 -0.81
N SER A 81 36.16 -3.27 -2.05
CA SER A 81 37.33 -2.48 -2.46
C SER A 81 37.35 -1.04 -1.89
N GLY A 82 36.34 -0.64 -1.12
CA GLY A 82 36.24 0.68 -0.50
C GLY A 82 35.64 1.78 -1.39
N SER A 83 35.32 1.48 -2.65
CA SER A 83 34.64 2.40 -3.57
C SER A 83 33.20 2.66 -3.11
N VAL A 84 32.69 3.86 -3.39
CA VAL A 84 31.33 4.26 -2.98
C VAL A 84 30.51 4.56 -4.23
N GLY A 85 29.34 3.92 -4.33
CA GLY A 85 28.42 4.03 -5.47
C GLY A 85 27.00 4.38 -5.05
N ASP A 86 26.19 4.82 -6.02
CA ASP A 86 24.81 5.24 -5.81
C ASP A 86 23.88 4.05 -5.62
N VAL A 87 22.98 4.08 -4.63
CA VAL A 87 21.96 3.02 -4.45
C VAL A 87 20.95 3.04 -5.60
N PHE A 88 20.49 4.21 -6.00
CA PHE A 88 19.49 4.40 -7.05
C PHE A 88 20.19 4.77 -8.37
N ARG A 89 19.99 3.93 -9.41
CA ARG A 89 20.63 4.08 -10.73
C ARG A 89 19.66 3.67 -11.83
N ASP A 90 19.50 4.53 -12.82
CA ASP A 90 18.49 4.40 -13.89
C ASP A 90 17.08 4.11 -13.35
N ARG A 91 16.59 4.99 -12.45
CA ARG A 91 15.29 4.83 -11.80
C ARG A 91 14.44 6.09 -11.81
N LEU A 92 13.14 5.92 -12.02
CA LEU A 92 12.13 6.91 -11.60
C LEU A 92 12.07 6.91 -10.07
N VAL A 93 12.24 8.06 -9.44
CA VAL A 93 12.28 8.22 -7.98
C VAL A 93 11.05 8.99 -7.48
N LEU A 94 10.42 8.47 -6.42
CA LEU A 94 9.33 9.11 -5.70
C LEU A 94 9.70 9.27 -4.21
N PRO A 95 9.52 10.45 -3.60
CA PRO A 95 9.92 10.70 -2.23
C PRO A 95 8.84 10.29 -1.23
N TYR A 96 9.22 9.58 -0.17
CA TYR A 96 8.42 9.52 1.05
C TYR A 96 8.52 10.85 1.77
N ARG A 97 7.36 11.40 2.12
CA ARG A 97 7.25 12.61 2.93
C ARG A 97 6.63 12.25 4.27
N ASP A 98 7.15 12.86 5.32
CA ASP A 98 6.49 12.80 6.63
C ASP A 98 5.31 13.79 6.71
N VAL A 99 4.70 13.86 7.88
CA VAL A 99 3.57 14.76 8.19
C VAL A 99 3.93 16.24 8.16
N THR A 100 5.22 16.59 8.15
CA THR A 100 5.74 17.96 8.01
C THR A 100 6.05 18.31 6.55
N GLY A 101 6.11 17.30 5.67
CA GLY A 101 6.47 17.43 4.25
C GLY A 101 7.96 17.18 3.97
N ALA A 102 8.75 16.92 5.01
CA ALA A 102 10.17 16.61 4.91
C ALA A 102 10.38 15.26 4.21
N ILE A 103 11.41 15.18 3.37
CA ILE A 103 11.73 13.96 2.63
C ILE A 103 12.54 13.03 3.53
N VAL A 104 11.93 11.91 3.91
CA VAL A 104 12.52 10.96 4.85
C VAL A 104 13.17 9.76 4.14
N GLY A 105 12.71 9.43 2.94
CA GLY A 105 13.26 8.34 2.14
C GLY A 105 12.68 8.34 0.73
N PHE A 106 12.96 7.29 -0.02
CA PHE A 106 12.58 7.17 -1.43
C PHE A 106 12.11 5.76 -1.79
N THR A 107 11.20 5.69 -2.76
CA THR A 107 10.96 4.49 -3.57
C THR A 107 11.35 4.79 -5.01
N ALA A 108 11.88 3.79 -5.71
CA ALA A 108 12.41 3.99 -7.04
C ALA A 108 12.14 2.80 -7.96
N ARG A 109 11.44 3.07 -9.07
CA ARG A 109 11.09 2.10 -10.11
C ARG A 109 12.22 2.01 -11.13
N ARG A 110 12.71 0.80 -11.39
CA ARG A 110 13.70 0.55 -12.46
C ARG A 110 13.12 0.88 -13.84
N ASN A 111 13.98 1.08 -14.83
CA ASN A 111 13.57 1.20 -16.21
C ASN A 111 12.81 -0.04 -16.71
N PRO A 112 11.53 0.09 -17.12
CA PRO A 112 10.74 -1.03 -17.61
C PRO A 112 11.32 -1.74 -18.84
N ALA A 113 12.20 -1.09 -19.60
CA ALA A 113 12.88 -1.73 -20.74
C ALA A 113 13.79 -2.90 -20.31
N THR A 114 14.10 -3.00 -19.02
CA THR A 114 14.90 -4.08 -18.44
C THR A 114 14.06 -5.08 -17.63
N ASP A 115 12.72 -5.03 -17.76
CA ASP A 115 11.82 -5.83 -16.92
C ASP A 115 11.95 -7.35 -17.09
N ASP A 116 12.30 -7.78 -18.31
CA ASP A 116 12.35 -9.18 -18.73
C ASP A 116 13.78 -9.73 -18.88
N VAL A 117 14.77 -9.02 -18.30
CA VAL A 117 16.17 -9.45 -18.31
C VAL A 117 16.41 -10.40 -17.13
N ASP A 118 17.01 -11.56 -17.40
CA ASP A 118 17.44 -12.50 -16.36
C ASP A 118 18.40 -11.81 -15.38
N ASP A 119 18.27 -12.11 -14.08
CA ASP A 119 19.01 -11.48 -12.97
C ASP A 119 18.85 -9.95 -12.85
N ALA A 120 17.82 -9.36 -13.46
CA ALA A 120 17.56 -7.94 -13.31
C ALA A 120 17.30 -7.55 -11.84
N PRO A 121 17.87 -6.42 -11.37
CA PRO A 121 17.61 -5.91 -10.02
C PRO A 121 16.12 -5.70 -9.75
N ALA A 122 15.71 -5.73 -8.48
CA ALA A 122 14.32 -5.57 -8.07
C ALA A 122 13.59 -4.42 -8.80
N LYS A 123 12.37 -4.68 -9.29
CA LYS A 123 11.53 -3.73 -10.03
C LYS A 123 11.39 -2.41 -9.26
N TYR A 124 11.14 -2.51 -7.96
CA TYR A 124 11.18 -1.39 -7.03
C TYR A 124 12.34 -1.54 -6.05
N LEU A 125 12.99 -0.42 -5.76
CA LEU A 125 14.00 -0.30 -4.72
C LEU A 125 13.59 0.78 -3.74
N ASN A 126 13.70 0.50 -2.46
CA ASN A 126 13.32 1.43 -1.40
C ASN A 126 14.52 1.76 -0.53
N THR A 127 14.55 2.98 0.01
CA THR A 127 15.52 3.39 1.04
C THR A 127 15.52 2.36 2.18
N THR A 128 16.71 2.00 2.64
CA THR A 128 16.90 1.15 3.83
C THR A 128 16.51 1.91 5.10
N THR A 129 16.42 1.25 6.25
CA THR A 129 16.15 1.94 7.52
C THR A 129 17.25 2.98 7.78
N THR A 130 16.84 4.19 8.16
CA THR A 130 17.73 5.31 8.54
C THR A 130 17.16 6.01 9.77
N ALA A 131 17.87 7.01 10.31
CA ALA A 131 17.34 7.85 11.39
C ALA A 131 16.05 8.61 11.02
N ALA A 132 15.76 8.80 9.73
CA ALA A 132 14.55 9.48 9.27
C ALA A 132 13.47 8.52 8.75
N PHE A 133 13.82 7.29 8.35
CA PHE A 133 12.91 6.38 7.63
C PHE A 133 12.88 4.97 8.22
N ASP A 134 11.66 4.47 8.41
CA ASP A 134 11.39 3.11 8.86
C ASP A 134 10.28 2.48 8.00
N LYS A 135 10.62 1.40 7.28
CA LYS A 135 9.69 0.69 6.39
C LYS A 135 8.45 0.15 7.09
N SER A 136 8.58 -0.25 8.35
CA SER A 136 7.48 -0.82 9.14
C SER A 136 6.45 0.24 9.56
N ARG A 137 6.81 1.52 9.41
CA ARG A 137 6.11 2.64 10.01
C ARG A 137 5.70 3.69 8.97
N ASP A 138 6.60 4.07 8.07
CA ASP A 138 6.37 5.19 7.16
C ASP A 138 5.54 4.76 5.94
N LEU A 139 4.57 5.60 5.58
CA LEU A 139 3.60 5.37 4.51
C LEU A 139 3.82 6.39 3.39
N TYR A 140 3.91 5.93 2.15
CA TYR A 140 3.89 6.81 0.99
C TYR A 140 2.51 7.45 0.88
N GLY A 141 2.46 8.72 0.52
CA GLY A 141 1.21 9.46 0.38
C GLY A 141 0.66 10.10 1.67
N LEU A 142 1.25 9.82 2.84
CA LEU A 142 0.86 10.42 4.12
C LEU A 142 1.56 11.76 4.40
N ASP A 143 1.46 12.69 3.44
CA ASP A 143 2.02 14.04 3.50
C ASP A 143 1.10 15.03 4.26
N PRO A 144 1.50 16.30 4.47
CA PRO A 144 0.69 17.26 5.23
C PRO A 144 -0.72 17.49 4.66
N ALA A 145 -0.90 17.37 3.33
CA ALA A 145 -2.22 17.53 2.72
C ALA A 145 -3.10 16.31 2.98
N ALA A 146 -2.54 15.10 2.90
CA ALA A 146 -3.21 13.88 3.30
C ALA A 146 -3.62 13.91 4.78
N VAL A 147 -2.73 14.34 5.68
CA VAL A 147 -3.02 14.47 7.11
C VAL A 147 -4.23 15.37 7.35
N ARG A 148 -4.27 16.57 6.74
CA ARG A 148 -5.41 17.48 6.88
C ARG A 148 -6.72 16.87 6.39
N ARG A 149 -6.68 16.13 5.27
CA ARG A 149 -7.86 15.45 4.73
C ARG A 149 -8.35 14.35 5.66
N ILE A 150 -7.45 13.53 6.20
CA ILE A 150 -7.79 12.46 7.17
C ILE A 150 -8.40 13.07 8.43
N GLN A 151 -7.81 14.14 8.96
CA GLN A 151 -8.34 14.88 10.11
C GLN A 151 -9.71 15.49 9.85
N ALA A 152 -10.02 15.82 8.58
CA ALA A 152 -11.34 16.28 8.16
C ALA A 152 -12.33 15.12 7.85
N GLY A 153 -11.97 13.86 8.17
CA GLY A 153 -12.83 12.70 7.99
C GLY A 153 -12.73 12.02 6.62
N ALA A 154 -11.72 12.35 5.80
CA ALA A 154 -11.50 11.62 4.55
C ALA A 154 -11.14 10.17 4.80
N ARG A 155 -11.73 9.26 4.00
CA ARG A 155 -11.43 7.83 4.05
C ARG A 155 -10.00 7.58 3.60
N VAL A 156 -9.30 6.68 4.29
CA VAL A 156 -7.94 6.24 3.90
C VAL A 156 -8.05 5.02 2.99
N VAL A 157 -7.17 4.90 2.00
CA VAL A 157 -7.12 3.75 1.09
C VAL A 157 -5.73 3.19 1.09
N PHE A 158 -5.58 1.94 1.51
CA PHE A 158 -4.31 1.24 1.45
C PHE A 158 -4.18 0.55 0.09
N VAL A 159 -3.12 0.88 -0.64
CA VAL A 159 -2.75 0.30 -1.92
C VAL A 159 -1.33 -0.26 -1.87
N GLU A 160 -0.95 -1.07 -2.86
CA GLU A 160 0.32 -1.78 -2.84
C GLU A 160 1.52 -0.86 -3.13
N GLY A 161 1.40 -0.01 -4.14
CA GLY A 161 2.52 0.77 -4.67
C GLY A 161 2.33 2.29 -4.63
N ALA A 162 3.44 3.00 -4.67
CA ALA A 162 3.43 4.46 -4.75
C ALA A 162 2.81 4.99 -6.06
N LEU A 163 2.93 4.26 -7.18
CA LEU A 163 2.26 4.65 -8.42
C LEU A 163 0.74 4.51 -8.31
N ASP A 164 0.23 3.56 -7.53
CA ASP A 164 -1.21 3.42 -7.28
C ASP A 164 -1.74 4.59 -6.46
N VAL A 165 -0.95 5.05 -5.48
CA VAL A 165 -1.25 6.27 -4.72
C VAL A 165 -1.38 7.46 -5.65
N GLU A 166 -0.43 7.64 -6.55
CA GLU A 166 -0.45 8.75 -7.51
C GLU A 166 -1.58 8.61 -8.54
N ALA A 167 -1.89 7.40 -8.98
CA ALA A 167 -3.01 7.11 -9.86
C ALA A 167 -4.36 7.46 -9.21
N ILE A 168 -4.57 7.04 -7.96
CA ILE A 168 -5.79 7.40 -7.22
C ILE A 168 -5.87 8.91 -6.99
N ARG A 169 -4.76 9.58 -6.65
CA ARG A 169 -4.73 11.05 -6.52
C ARG A 169 -5.16 11.75 -7.81
N ARG A 170 -4.74 11.23 -8.98
CA ARG A 170 -5.12 11.77 -10.30
C ARG A 170 -6.61 11.71 -10.59
N THR A 171 -7.32 10.75 -9.99
CA THR A 171 -8.77 10.65 -10.16
C THR A 171 -9.55 11.79 -9.51
N GLY A 172 -8.94 12.55 -8.60
CA GLY A 172 -9.63 13.60 -7.84
C GLY A 172 -10.60 13.08 -6.78
N SER A 173 -10.57 11.79 -6.48
CA SER A 173 -11.44 11.17 -5.47
C SER A 173 -11.23 11.77 -4.07
N ALA A 174 -12.33 11.80 -3.28
CA ALA A 174 -12.34 12.36 -1.94
C ALA A 174 -11.53 11.55 -0.91
N VAL A 175 -11.02 10.39 -1.30
CA VAL A 175 -10.21 9.50 -0.46
C VAL A 175 -8.73 9.87 -0.41
N VAL A 176 -8.03 9.38 0.60
CA VAL A 176 -6.59 9.56 0.81
C VAL A 176 -5.87 8.23 0.60
N PRO A 177 -5.25 8.00 -0.57
CA PRO A 177 -4.49 6.79 -0.81
C PRO A 177 -3.13 6.85 -0.11
N VAL A 178 -2.71 5.71 0.44
CA VAL A 178 -1.41 5.49 1.06
C VAL A 178 -0.88 4.10 0.71
N SER A 179 0.44 3.94 0.66
CA SER A 179 1.06 2.63 0.45
C SER A 179 2.22 2.40 1.40
N GLY A 180 2.45 1.13 1.74
CA GLY A 180 3.65 0.70 2.45
C GLY A 180 4.88 0.69 1.53
N CYS A 181 6.00 0.20 2.09
CA CYS A 181 7.29 0.18 1.42
C CYS A 181 7.58 -1.15 0.71
N GLY A 182 6.63 -1.67 -0.06
CA GLY A 182 6.69 -3.02 -0.62
C GLY A 182 6.69 -4.11 0.45
N THR A 183 6.18 -3.80 1.64
CA THR A 183 5.99 -4.72 2.77
C THR A 183 4.50 -4.97 2.97
N ALA A 184 4.16 -6.12 3.57
CA ALA A 184 2.81 -6.31 4.08
C ALA A 184 2.42 -5.19 5.05
N LEU A 185 1.12 -4.86 5.07
CA LEU A 185 0.54 -3.92 6.02
C LEU A 185 0.81 -4.39 7.45
N THR A 186 1.19 -3.46 8.34
CA THR A 186 1.48 -3.74 9.75
C THR A 186 0.50 -3.03 10.68
N THR A 187 0.39 -3.49 11.93
CA THR A 187 -0.37 -2.78 12.97
C THR A 187 0.15 -1.35 13.17
N THR A 188 1.48 -1.14 13.08
CA THR A 188 2.12 0.17 13.19
C THR A 188 1.64 1.15 12.11
N HIS A 189 1.42 0.68 10.88
CA HIS A 189 0.84 1.50 9.81
C HIS A 189 -0.58 1.96 10.17
N LEU A 190 -1.40 1.04 10.69
CA LEU A 190 -2.77 1.34 11.10
C LEU A 190 -2.81 2.30 12.28
N GLU A 191 -1.97 2.09 13.31
CA GLU A 191 -1.86 2.97 14.48
C GLU A 191 -1.51 4.41 14.11
N ARG A 192 -0.62 4.60 13.13
CA ARG A 192 -0.33 5.96 12.63
C ARG A 192 -1.54 6.63 12.03
N VAL A 193 -2.36 5.91 11.26
CA VAL A 193 -3.58 6.46 10.70
C VAL A 193 -4.61 6.74 11.81
N ARG A 194 -4.76 5.83 12.78
CA ARG A 194 -5.64 6.03 13.95
C ARG A 194 -5.25 7.28 14.75
N ALA A 195 -3.96 7.54 14.91
CA ALA A 195 -3.46 8.71 15.63
C ALA A 195 -3.82 10.04 14.95
N LEU A 196 -4.06 10.04 13.64
CA LEU A 196 -4.48 11.26 12.92
C LEU A 196 -5.97 11.57 13.09
N HIS A 197 -6.81 10.53 13.10
CA HIS A 197 -8.24 10.66 13.33
C HIS A 197 -8.80 9.32 13.86
N PRO A 198 -9.38 9.30 15.07
CA PRO A 198 -10.07 8.11 15.60
C PRO A 198 -11.17 7.65 14.64
N GLY A 199 -11.11 6.42 14.14
CA GLY A 199 -12.07 5.90 13.16
C GLY A 199 -11.70 6.10 11.67
N ALA A 200 -10.57 6.74 11.34
CA ALA A 200 -10.11 6.79 9.94
C ALA A 200 -9.81 5.40 9.36
N VAL A 201 -9.35 4.47 10.21
CA VAL A 201 -9.12 3.06 9.85
C VAL A 201 -10.44 2.31 9.65
N ALA A 202 -11.49 2.69 10.39
CA ALA A 202 -12.86 2.18 10.20
C ALA A 202 -13.39 2.49 8.79
N LEU A 203 -12.87 3.54 8.14
CA LEU A 203 -13.21 3.92 6.78
C LEU A 203 -12.23 3.39 5.72
N ALA A 204 -11.22 2.61 6.13
CA ALA A 204 -10.15 2.14 5.27
C ALA A 204 -10.69 1.33 4.09
N VAL A 205 -10.16 1.55 2.90
CA VAL A 205 -10.38 0.68 1.74
C VAL A 205 -9.08 -0.02 1.41
N PHE A 206 -9.12 -1.34 1.37
CA PHE A 206 -7.98 -2.13 0.94
C PHE A 206 -8.18 -2.58 -0.51
N ALA A 207 -7.28 -2.13 -1.39
CA ALA A 207 -7.30 -2.55 -2.78
C ALA A 207 -6.44 -3.82 -2.94
N PHE A 208 -7.04 -4.88 -3.48
CA PHE A 208 -6.37 -6.15 -3.71
C PHE A 208 -6.68 -6.65 -5.12
N ASP A 209 -5.71 -7.35 -5.71
CA ASP A 209 -5.95 -8.19 -6.88
C ASP A 209 -6.99 -9.27 -6.54
N ALA A 210 -7.78 -9.69 -7.53
CA ALA A 210 -8.80 -10.74 -7.34
C ALA A 210 -8.22 -12.17 -7.24
N ASP A 211 -6.89 -12.31 -7.17
CA ASP A 211 -6.19 -13.58 -7.07
C ASP A 211 -6.16 -14.14 -5.64
N THR A 212 -5.47 -15.28 -5.46
CA THR A 212 -5.34 -15.92 -4.14
C THR A 212 -4.49 -15.09 -3.18
N ALA A 213 -3.50 -14.34 -3.67
CA ALA A 213 -2.66 -13.49 -2.84
C ALA A 213 -3.44 -12.28 -2.30
N GLY A 214 -4.28 -11.67 -3.12
CA GLY A 214 -5.17 -10.57 -2.74
C GLY A 214 -6.25 -10.99 -1.74
N ARG A 215 -6.86 -12.17 -1.91
CA ARG A 215 -7.74 -12.76 -0.89
C ARG A 215 -7.03 -12.97 0.45
N ALA A 216 -5.81 -13.50 0.43
CA ALA A 216 -5.02 -13.67 1.64
C ALA A 216 -4.65 -12.32 2.27
N ALA A 217 -4.43 -11.29 1.47
CA ALA A 217 -4.18 -9.93 1.95
C ALA A 217 -5.42 -9.31 2.61
N ALA A 218 -6.62 -9.56 2.10
CA ALA A 218 -7.88 -9.16 2.72
C ALA A 218 -8.08 -9.76 4.11
N VAL A 219 -7.82 -11.08 4.26
CA VAL A 219 -7.89 -11.76 5.56
C VAL A 219 -6.86 -11.18 6.53
N ARG A 220 -5.62 -10.98 6.08
CA ARG A 220 -4.57 -10.36 6.92
C ARG A 220 -4.95 -8.95 7.35
N ALA A 221 -5.48 -8.12 6.44
CA ALA A 221 -5.91 -6.78 6.78
C ALA A 221 -7.02 -6.82 7.84
N PHE A 222 -8.01 -7.70 7.67
CA PHE A 222 -9.09 -7.91 8.64
C PHE A 222 -8.58 -8.30 10.03
N ASP A 223 -7.59 -9.18 10.12
CA ASP A 223 -7.03 -9.61 11.42
C ASP A 223 -6.22 -8.51 12.14
N LEU A 224 -5.78 -7.47 11.44
CA LEU A 224 -5.08 -6.32 12.01
C LEU A 224 -6.02 -5.21 12.54
N LEU A 225 -7.31 -5.30 12.22
CA LEU A 225 -8.33 -4.34 12.61
C LEU A 225 -8.93 -4.70 13.98
N THR A 226 -9.39 -3.68 14.71
CA THR A 226 -10.31 -3.93 15.82
C THR A 226 -11.64 -4.41 15.27
N ASN A 227 -12.46 -5.04 16.11
CA ASN A 227 -13.77 -5.55 15.69
C ASN A 227 -14.65 -4.42 15.10
N ASP A 228 -14.66 -3.24 15.72
CA ASP A 228 -15.46 -2.09 15.25
C ASP A 228 -14.97 -1.55 13.90
N GLU A 229 -13.65 -1.50 13.71
CA GLU A 229 -13.04 -1.09 12.45
C GLU A 229 -13.34 -2.10 11.33
N ALA A 230 -13.23 -3.40 11.63
CA ALA A 230 -13.50 -4.46 10.67
C ALA A 230 -14.95 -4.44 10.18
N GLY A 231 -15.91 -4.08 11.04
CA GLY A 231 -17.33 -4.00 10.69
C GLY A 231 -17.67 -2.89 9.69
N THR A 232 -16.85 -1.84 9.62
CA THR A 232 -17.10 -0.64 8.81
C THR A 232 -16.11 -0.48 7.64
N ALA A 233 -14.99 -1.21 7.68
CA ALA A 233 -13.96 -1.19 6.66
C ALA A 233 -14.49 -1.64 5.28
N GLY A 234 -13.96 -0.99 4.25
CA GLY A 234 -14.21 -1.31 2.86
C GLY A 234 -13.09 -2.16 2.25
N ALA A 235 -13.43 -2.83 1.17
CA ALA A 235 -12.48 -3.48 0.28
C ALA A 235 -12.76 -3.05 -1.16
N LEU A 236 -11.72 -3.05 -1.98
CA LEU A 236 -11.81 -2.85 -3.42
C LEU A 236 -11.14 -4.05 -4.10
N VAL A 237 -11.94 -5.00 -4.55
CA VAL A 237 -11.47 -6.12 -5.37
C VAL A 237 -11.33 -5.64 -6.80
N LEU A 238 -10.10 -5.58 -7.30
CA LEU A 238 -9.80 -5.16 -8.66
C LEU A 238 -9.96 -6.34 -9.64
N PRO A 239 -10.16 -6.09 -10.95
CA PRO A 239 -10.06 -7.16 -11.94
C PRO A 239 -8.74 -7.92 -11.84
N ASP A 240 -8.73 -9.19 -12.27
CA ASP A 240 -7.53 -10.02 -12.21
C ASP A 240 -6.33 -9.35 -12.90
N GLY A 241 -5.22 -9.23 -12.16
CA GLY A 241 -3.97 -8.64 -12.65
C GLY A 241 -4.00 -7.12 -12.86
N ALA A 242 -5.04 -6.42 -12.40
CA ALA A 242 -5.14 -4.96 -12.51
C ALA A 242 -4.85 -4.28 -11.16
N ASP A 243 -3.89 -3.35 -11.17
CA ASP A 243 -3.65 -2.41 -10.07
C ASP A 243 -4.37 -1.05 -10.33
N PRO A 244 -4.53 -0.17 -9.31
CA PRO A 244 -5.15 1.14 -9.51
C PRO A 244 -4.46 1.98 -10.60
N ALA A 245 -3.13 1.89 -10.72
CA ALA A 245 -2.40 2.59 -11.77
C ALA A 245 -2.67 2.04 -13.18
N GLN A 246 -2.93 0.73 -13.31
CA GLN A 246 -3.31 0.05 -14.54
C GLN A 246 -4.72 0.46 -14.95
N LEU A 247 -5.67 0.51 -14.02
CA LEU A 247 -7.01 1.00 -14.29
C LEU A 247 -7.01 2.46 -14.78
N VAL A 248 -6.18 3.32 -14.18
CA VAL A 248 -6.05 4.71 -14.65
C VAL A 248 -5.42 4.78 -16.04
N GLN A 249 -4.37 3.98 -16.28
CA GLN A 249 -3.75 3.86 -17.60
C GLN A 249 -4.77 3.44 -18.67
N ASP A 250 -5.65 2.49 -18.35
CA ASP A 250 -6.63 1.92 -19.29
C ASP A 250 -7.89 2.80 -19.45
N GLY A 251 -7.91 3.99 -18.84
CA GLY A 251 -9.02 4.95 -18.97
C GLY A 251 -10.17 4.72 -17.98
N HIS A 252 -10.00 3.84 -16.99
CA HIS A 252 -11.02 3.52 -15.98
C HIS A 252 -10.88 4.33 -14.68
N GLY A 253 -10.16 5.45 -14.70
CA GLY A 253 -9.91 6.28 -13.51
C GLY A 253 -11.18 6.83 -12.83
N GLN A 254 -12.20 7.21 -13.61
CA GLN A 254 -13.47 7.67 -13.07
C GLN A 254 -14.24 6.54 -12.37
N ALA A 255 -14.31 5.37 -13.00
CA ALA A 255 -14.93 4.19 -12.41
C ALA A 255 -14.20 3.76 -11.13
N LEU A 256 -12.86 3.86 -11.11
CA LEU A 256 -12.06 3.65 -9.90
C LEU A 256 -12.45 4.63 -8.79
N ALA A 257 -12.57 5.92 -9.07
CA ALA A 257 -12.98 6.93 -8.09
C ALA A 257 -14.35 6.66 -7.47
N GLU A 258 -15.33 6.27 -8.29
CA GLU A 258 -16.67 5.92 -7.85
C GLU A 258 -16.66 4.69 -6.93
N ARG A 259 -15.94 3.64 -7.33
CA ARG A 259 -15.79 2.42 -6.51
C ARG A 259 -15.07 2.69 -5.19
N LEU A 260 -14.11 3.61 -5.15
CA LEU A 260 -13.43 4.02 -3.92
C LEU A 260 -14.37 4.78 -2.96
N CYS A 261 -15.38 5.47 -3.48
CA CYS A 261 -16.40 6.13 -2.65
C CYS A 261 -17.41 5.13 -2.08
N GLN A 262 -17.71 4.05 -2.82
CA GLN A 262 -18.65 3.01 -2.44
C GLN A 262 -18.01 1.62 -2.46
N PRO A 263 -17.03 1.36 -1.56
CA PRO A 263 -16.36 0.07 -1.51
C PRO A 263 -17.32 -1.02 -1.01
N GLN A 264 -17.06 -2.26 -1.41
CA GLN A 264 -17.72 -3.42 -0.81
C GLN A 264 -17.26 -3.59 0.64
N SER A 265 -18.05 -4.28 1.46
CA SER A 265 -17.67 -4.55 2.86
C SER A 265 -16.45 -5.48 2.91
N LEU A 266 -15.46 -5.14 3.73
CA LEU A 266 -14.30 -6.01 3.96
C LEU A 266 -14.73 -7.37 4.52
N VAL A 267 -15.68 -7.38 5.46
CA VAL A 267 -16.27 -8.61 6.02
C VAL A 267 -16.79 -9.52 4.91
N SER A 268 -17.49 -8.94 3.93
CA SER A 268 -18.04 -9.68 2.80
C SER A 268 -16.94 -10.36 1.97
N VAL A 269 -15.86 -9.64 1.68
CA VAL A 269 -14.69 -10.19 0.95
C VAL A 269 -14.01 -11.30 1.74
N VAL A 270 -13.85 -11.12 3.05
CA VAL A 270 -13.20 -12.09 3.93
C VAL A 270 -14.04 -13.36 4.08
N VAL A 271 -15.37 -13.24 4.19
CA VAL A 271 -16.29 -14.38 4.17
C VAL A 271 -16.13 -15.15 2.86
N ASP A 272 -16.17 -14.48 1.71
CA ASP A 272 -15.95 -15.14 0.41
C ASP A 272 -14.59 -15.87 0.34
N ALA A 273 -13.53 -15.27 0.89
CA ALA A 273 -12.21 -15.89 0.96
C ALA A 273 -12.17 -17.13 1.87
N VAL A 274 -12.90 -17.13 2.99
CA VAL A 274 -13.00 -18.29 3.89
C VAL A 274 -13.80 -19.43 3.23
N LEU A 275 -14.92 -19.11 2.58
CA LEU A 275 -15.74 -20.10 1.88
C LEU A 275 -14.95 -20.80 0.78
N ALA A 276 -14.13 -20.06 0.03
CA ALA A 276 -13.30 -20.60 -1.06
C ALA A 276 -12.26 -21.64 -0.61
N ARG A 277 -12.00 -21.80 0.69
CA ARG A 277 -11.08 -22.80 1.25
C ARG A 277 -11.73 -24.16 1.49
N HIS A 278 -13.03 -24.29 1.25
CA HIS A 278 -13.81 -25.48 1.56
C HIS A 278 -14.44 -26.07 0.29
N ASP A 279 -14.58 -27.40 0.25
CA ASP A 279 -15.34 -28.05 -0.82
C ASP A 279 -16.85 -27.95 -0.55
N LEU A 280 -17.49 -26.96 -1.16
CA LEU A 280 -18.91 -26.68 -1.00
C LEU A 280 -19.83 -27.72 -1.69
N THR A 281 -19.28 -28.68 -2.42
CA THR A 281 -20.07 -29.77 -3.02
C THR A 281 -20.46 -30.83 -1.99
N THR A 282 -19.69 -30.97 -0.91
CA THR A 282 -19.94 -31.92 0.19
C THR A 282 -20.76 -31.30 1.32
N VAL A 283 -21.50 -32.13 2.09
CA VAL A 283 -22.25 -31.64 3.26
C VAL A 283 -21.27 -31.17 4.33
N GLU A 284 -20.23 -31.95 4.60
CA GLU A 284 -19.18 -31.66 5.58
C GLU A 284 -18.45 -30.36 5.25
N GLY A 285 -18.08 -30.16 3.99
CA GLY A 285 -17.44 -28.92 3.54
C GLY A 285 -18.33 -27.70 3.70
N ARG A 286 -19.63 -27.81 3.39
CA ARG A 286 -20.59 -26.71 3.63
C ARG A 286 -20.77 -26.39 5.12
N VAL A 287 -20.91 -27.41 5.97
CA VAL A 287 -21.03 -27.20 7.43
C VAL A 287 -19.77 -26.52 7.98
N ASN A 288 -18.58 -26.99 7.58
CA ASN A 288 -17.32 -26.38 8.02
C ASN A 288 -17.18 -24.94 7.51
N ALA A 289 -17.58 -24.65 6.28
CA ALA A 289 -17.56 -23.31 5.71
C ALA A 289 -18.48 -22.34 6.48
N VAL A 290 -19.72 -22.77 6.79
CA VAL A 290 -20.67 -21.98 7.59
C VAL A 290 -20.11 -21.70 8.98
N ARG A 291 -19.56 -22.71 9.67
CA ARG A 291 -18.96 -22.54 11.00
C ARG A 291 -17.78 -21.58 10.98
N ALA A 292 -16.90 -21.69 9.99
CA ALA A 292 -15.75 -20.79 9.85
C ALA A 292 -16.19 -19.33 9.61
N ALA A 293 -17.17 -19.12 8.74
CA ALA A 293 -17.73 -17.79 8.50
C ALA A 293 -18.48 -17.23 9.72
N ALA A 294 -19.25 -18.07 10.41
CA ALA A 294 -19.99 -17.68 11.61
C ALA A 294 -19.05 -17.27 12.75
N ALA A 295 -17.98 -18.01 12.99
CA ALA A 295 -16.97 -17.67 13.99
C ALA A 295 -16.29 -16.32 13.69
N LEU A 296 -16.03 -16.02 12.43
CA LEU A 296 -15.44 -14.75 12.01
C LEU A 296 -16.39 -13.58 12.26
N VAL A 297 -17.65 -13.72 11.85
CA VAL A 297 -18.66 -12.67 11.95
C VAL A 297 -19.06 -12.43 13.41
N ALA A 298 -19.08 -13.47 14.23
CA ALA A 298 -19.40 -13.38 15.66
C ALA A 298 -18.41 -12.50 16.45
N ARG A 299 -17.21 -12.23 15.92
CA ARG A 299 -16.25 -11.29 16.54
C ARG A 299 -16.67 -9.83 16.35
N ILE A 300 -17.55 -9.53 15.40
CA ILE A 300 -17.85 -8.17 14.97
C ILE A 300 -19.20 -7.72 15.53
N SER A 301 -19.20 -6.76 16.45
CA SER A 301 -20.40 -6.33 17.20
C SER A 301 -21.47 -5.64 16.34
N GLU A 302 -21.07 -4.90 15.29
CA GLU A 302 -21.98 -4.03 14.52
C GLU A 302 -22.35 -4.53 13.13
N VAL A 303 -21.92 -5.73 12.72
CA VAL A 303 -22.30 -6.25 11.40
C VAL A 303 -23.74 -6.75 11.41
N PRO A 304 -24.61 -6.29 10.50
CA PRO A 304 -25.95 -6.84 10.37
C PRO A 304 -25.84 -8.33 10.00
N LEU A 305 -26.12 -9.22 10.95
CA LEU A 305 -26.11 -10.67 10.75
C LEU A 305 -27.00 -11.09 9.57
N SER A 306 -28.05 -10.32 9.28
CA SER A 306 -28.92 -10.48 8.11
C SER A 306 -28.18 -10.34 6.77
N ARG A 307 -27.23 -9.40 6.66
CA ARG A 307 -26.42 -9.19 5.44
C ARG A 307 -25.47 -10.35 5.21
N VAL A 308 -24.80 -10.79 6.27
CA VAL A 308 -23.89 -11.95 6.24
C VAL A 308 -24.69 -13.22 5.93
N GLY A 309 -25.83 -13.42 6.59
CA GLY A 309 -26.72 -14.56 6.35
C GLY A 309 -27.22 -14.63 4.91
N ALA A 310 -27.61 -13.48 4.32
CA ALA A 310 -28.01 -13.40 2.93
C ALA A 310 -26.85 -13.73 1.96
N GLN A 311 -25.63 -13.27 2.26
CA GLN A 311 -24.44 -13.63 1.48
C GLN A 311 -24.12 -15.12 1.57
N LEU A 312 -24.11 -15.69 2.77
CA LEU A 312 -23.90 -17.12 2.98
C LEU A 312 -24.94 -17.93 2.23
N HIS A 313 -26.21 -17.54 2.30
CA HIS A 313 -27.27 -18.19 1.54
C HIS A 313 -27.05 -18.09 0.03
N ALA A 314 -26.73 -16.91 -0.51
CA ALA A 314 -26.47 -16.74 -1.94
C ALA A 314 -25.30 -17.60 -2.46
N ARG A 315 -24.28 -17.83 -1.63
CA ARG A 315 -23.11 -18.66 -1.99
C ARG A 315 -23.32 -20.16 -1.78
N LEU A 316 -24.25 -20.55 -0.91
CA LEU A 316 -24.47 -21.96 -0.50
C LEU A 316 -25.81 -22.53 -0.99
N ALA A 317 -26.72 -21.71 -1.51
CA ALA A 317 -27.96 -22.15 -2.15
C ALA A 317 -27.62 -22.91 -3.45
N PRO A 318 -28.31 -24.01 -3.80
CA PRO A 318 -29.54 -24.57 -3.19
C PRO A 318 -29.32 -25.60 -2.07
N HIS A 319 -28.11 -25.74 -1.54
CA HIS A 319 -27.73 -26.92 -0.75
C HIS A 319 -27.63 -26.71 0.75
N THR A 320 -27.99 -25.53 1.26
CA THR A 320 -27.99 -25.21 2.69
C THR A 320 -29.16 -24.31 3.04
N ASP A 321 -29.97 -24.74 4.01
CA ASP A 321 -31.13 -24.00 4.51
C ASP A 321 -30.69 -22.75 5.29
N LEU A 322 -31.39 -21.63 5.09
CA LEU A 322 -31.25 -20.41 5.88
C LEU A 322 -31.36 -20.67 7.39
N GLY A 323 -32.16 -21.64 7.82
CA GLY A 323 -32.29 -22.02 9.23
C GLY A 323 -31.00 -22.57 9.83
N VAL A 324 -30.22 -23.35 9.06
CA VAL A 324 -28.92 -23.87 9.51
C VAL A 324 -27.90 -22.73 9.62
N ILE A 325 -27.87 -21.84 8.62
CA ILE A 325 -27.01 -20.65 8.63
C ILE A 325 -27.34 -19.75 9.82
N ALA A 326 -28.63 -19.50 10.07
CA ALA A 326 -29.08 -18.67 11.18
C ALA A 326 -28.76 -19.29 12.55
N GLY A 327 -28.91 -20.61 12.68
CA GLY A 327 -28.57 -21.35 13.91
C GLY A 327 -27.08 -21.25 14.25
N GLU A 328 -26.20 -21.53 13.30
CA GLU A 328 -24.74 -21.47 13.51
C GLU A 328 -24.27 -20.03 13.82
N LEU A 329 -24.83 -19.01 13.16
CA LEU A 329 -24.57 -17.61 13.49
C LEU A 329 -25.00 -17.26 14.92
N ALA A 330 -26.16 -17.76 15.37
CA ALA A 330 -26.65 -17.53 16.73
C ALA A 330 -25.78 -18.20 17.79
N VAL A 331 -25.34 -19.44 17.56
CA VAL A 331 -24.43 -20.18 18.45
C VAL A 331 -23.09 -19.46 18.58
N ALA A 332 -22.46 -19.11 17.46
CA ALA A 332 -21.18 -18.42 17.46
C ALA A 332 -21.25 -17.05 18.18
N HIS A 333 -22.32 -16.30 17.96
CA HIS A 333 -22.51 -15.01 18.60
C HIS A 333 -22.80 -15.11 20.11
N ALA A 334 -23.48 -16.18 20.57
CA ALA A 334 -23.68 -16.43 21.99
C ALA A 334 -22.37 -16.79 22.71
N ALA A 335 -21.49 -17.56 22.08
CA ALA A 335 -20.22 -17.98 22.65
C ALA A 335 -19.23 -16.82 22.90
N ASN A 336 -19.29 -15.76 22.09
CA ASN A 336 -18.40 -14.58 22.21
C ASN A 336 -18.86 -13.53 23.24
N ARG A 337 -20.02 -13.70 23.89
CA ARG A 337 -20.54 -12.78 24.93
C ARG A 337 -20.19 -13.21 26.35
N HIS A 338 -19.45 -14.30 26.51
CA HIS A 338 -18.94 -14.85 27.78
C HIS A 338 -17.42 -14.73 27.85
#